data_AF-A0A9E5SS84-F1
#
_entry.id   AF-A0A9E5SS84-F1
#
_cell.length_a   1.000
_cell.length_b   1.000
_cell.length_c   1.000
_cell.angle_alpha   90.00
_cell.angle_beta   90.00
_cell.angle_gamma   90.00
#
_symmetry.space_group_name_H-M   'P 1'
#
loop_
_entity.id
_entity.type
_entity.pdbx_description
1 polymer ?
#
loop_
_entity_poly.entity_id
_entity_poly.type
_entity_poly.pdbx_seq_one_letter_code
_entity_poly.pdbx_strand_id
1 'polypeptide(L)'
;MKEKLIIRGGKPLRGTVSVSGAKNAAVAILPATILCEGECELDNLPNIDDVRLLNYLLCCLGAKTELKTNSIKVDTRNLNTHILKNDAVKLMRASYYFMGAWLGRFGKAEVSLPGGCAIGLRPIDQHIKGMTALGATVKTEYGCLKAEAPNGLVGTDIYLDVVSVGATINIMLAAVLAKGRTTIVNAAKEPHVVDVANFLNCMGAKVKGAGTDIVRITGVEKLHGCSYTIIPDQIETGTLMIAAAATRGDVTIQNVIPTHMEALTAK
;
A
#
# COMPACT_ATOMS: atom_id res chain seq x y z
N MET A 1 9.50 -22.81 -19.66
CA MET A 1 8.79 -22.26 -20.82
C MET A 1 7.98 -21.06 -20.36
N LYS A 2 7.98 -19.93 -21.10
CA LYS A 2 7.09 -18.81 -20.75
C LYS A 2 5.65 -19.20 -21.08
N GLU A 3 4.73 -18.95 -20.16
CA GLU A 3 3.29 -19.07 -20.41
C GLU A 3 2.88 -18.12 -21.54
N LYS A 4 1.89 -18.54 -22.34
CA LYS A 4 1.36 -17.77 -23.47
C LYS A 4 -0.15 -17.76 -23.41
N LEU A 5 -0.74 -16.58 -23.59
CA LEU A 5 -2.18 -16.43 -23.80
C LEU A 5 -2.47 -16.46 -25.30
N ILE A 6 -3.26 -17.44 -25.76
CA ILE A 6 -3.70 -17.53 -27.16
C ILE A 6 -5.14 -17.04 -27.25
N ILE A 7 -5.35 -15.88 -27.87
CA ILE A 7 -6.67 -15.24 -27.98
C ILE A 7 -7.18 -15.34 -29.41
N ARG A 8 -8.43 -15.80 -29.59
CA ARG A 8 -9.14 -15.79 -30.87
C ARG A 8 -10.29 -14.79 -30.79
N GLY A 9 -10.19 -13.72 -31.59
CA GLY A 9 -11.17 -12.62 -31.59
C GLY A 9 -12.50 -12.96 -32.28
N GLY A 10 -13.37 -11.94 -32.39
CA GLY A 10 -14.65 -12.02 -33.11
C GLY A 10 -15.85 -12.43 -32.27
N LYS A 11 -15.70 -12.53 -30.94
CA LYS A 11 -16.79 -12.89 -30.01
C LYS A 11 -17.17 -11.70 -29.12
N PRO A 12 -18.43 -11.23 -29.16
CA PRO A 12 -18.96 -10.31 -28.15
C PRO A 12 -18.93 -10.94 -26.76
N LEU A 13 -18.40 -10.22 -25.77
CA LEU A 13 -18.39 -10.70 -24.38
C LEU A 13 -19.80 -10.59 -23.78
N ARG A 14 -20.26 -11.65 -23.11
CA ARG A 14 -21.54 -11.64 -22.39
C ARG A 14 -21.44 -12.41 -21.07
N GLY A 15 -22.08 -11.89 -20.03
CA GLY A 15 -22.20 -12.59 -18.74
C GLY A 15 -21.87 -11.70 -17.54
N THR A 16 -21.62 -12.35 -16.41
CA THR A 16 -21.35 -11.68 -15.13
C THR A 16 -19.97 -12.03 -14.61
N VAL A 17 -19.24 -11.04 -14.12
CA VAL A 17 -17.92 -11.20 -13.51
C VAL A 17 -17.83 -10.37 -12.24
N SER A 18 -17.19 -10.91 -11.20
CA SER A 18 -16.93 -10.16 -9.96
C SER A 18 -15.47 -9.72 -9.93
N VAL A 19 -15.24 -8.47 -9.53
CA VAL A 19 -13.91 -7.87 -9.43
C VAL A 19 -13.27 -8.23 -8.09
N SER A 20 -11.95 -8.43 -8.10
CA SER A 20 -11.15 -8.73 -6.91
C SER A 20 -10.84 -7.45 -6.11
N GLY A 21 -10.25 -7.57 -4.92
CA GLY A 21 -9.77 -6.37 -4.23
C GLY A 21 -8.59 -5.71 -4.91
N ALA A 22 -8.46 -4.40 -4.66
CA ALA A 22 -7.49 -3.54 -5.27
C ALA A 22 -6.06 -3.95 -4.94
N LYS A 23 -5.28 -4.34 -5.98
CA LYS A 23 -3.84 -4.61 -5.82
C LYS A 23 -3.15 -3.44 -5.12
N ASN A 24 -3.40 -2.22 -5.59
CA ASN A 24 -2.69 -1.02 -5.11
C ASN A 24 -3.02 -0.65 -3.66
N ALA A 25 -4.16 -1.11 -3.13
CA ALA A 25 -4.48 -1.00 -1.72
C ALA A 25 -3.83 -2.15 -0.92
N ALA A 26 -3.98 -3.40 -1.39
CA ALA A 26 -3.42 -4.58 -0.77
C ALA A 26 -1.91 -4.47 -0.54
N VAL A 27 -1.15 -3.96 -1.52
CA VAL A 27 0.31 -3.84 -1.41
C VAL A 27 0.78 -2.80 -0.39
N ALA A 28 -0.09 -1.88 0.02
CA ALA A 28 0.18 -0.89 1.07
C ALA A 28 -0.35 -1.34 2.44
N ILE A 29 -1.54 -1.94 2.46
CA ILE A 29 -2.21 -2.40 3.69
C ILE A 29 -1.48 -3.59 4.32
N LEU A 30 -0.95 -4.53 3.52
CA LEU A 30 -0.18 -5.67 4.03
C LEU A 30 1.04 -5.23 4.88
N PRO A 31 1.94 -4.36 4.38
CA PRO A 31 2.99 -3.78 5.22
C PRO A 31 2.47 -2.97 6.41
N ALA A 32 1.33 -2.29 6.28
CA ALA A 32 0.75 -1.50 7.37
C ALA A 32 0.34 -2.34 8.58
N THR A 33 0.10 -3.66 8.42
CA THR A 33 -0.12 -4.59 9.56
C THR A 33 1.04 -4.62 10.55
N ILE A 34 2.26 -4.23 10.14
CA ILE A 34 3.40 -4.11 11.07
C ILE A 34 3.15 -3.04 12.12
N LEU A 35 2.33 -2.04 11.86
CA LEU A 35 2.06 -0.96 12.82
C LEU A 35 1.19 -1.41 14.00
N CYS A 36 0.46 -2.53 13.88
CA CYS A 36 -0.35 -3.04 14.98
C CYS A 36 0.47 -3.90 15.95
N GLU A 37 0.16 -3.84 17.25
CA GLU A 37 0.71 -4.79 18.22
C GLU A 37 -0.22 -5.99 18.42
N GLY A 38 -0.62 -6.63 17.31
CA GLY A 38 -1.66 -7.66 17.37
C GLY A 38 -1.85 -8.43 16.08
N GLU A 39 -3.07 -8.93 15.91
CA GLU A 39 -3.50 -9.70 14.75
C GLU A 39 -4.41 -8.86 13.85
N CYS A 40 -4.14 -8.85 12.55
CA CYS A 40 -5.03 -8.29 11.55
C CYS A 40 -5.57 -9.39 10.64
N GLU A 41 -6.85 -9.33 10.33
CA GLU A 41 -7.49 -10.18 9.32
C GLU A 41 -7.89 -9.31 8.13
N LEU A 42 -7.33 -9.61 6.95
CA LEU A 42 -7.63 -8.87 5.73
C LEU A 42 -8.40 -9.77 4.77
N ASP A 43 -9.55 -9.29 4.31
CA ASP A 43 -10.41 -9.95 3.33
C ASP A 43 -10.41 -9.24 1.98
N ASN A 44 -10.93 -9.94 0.96
CA ASN A 44 -11.00 -9.49 -0.42
C ASN A 44 -9.61 -9.20 -1.04
N LEU A 45 -8.58 -9.96 -0.68
CA LEU A 45 -7.27 -9.84 -1.33
C LEU A 45 -7.30 -10.44 -2.75
N PRO A 46 -6.61 -9.83 -3.73
CA PRO A 46 -6.42 -10.43 -5.04
C PRO A 46 -5.42 -11.58 -4.97
N ASN A 47 -5.71 -12.70 -5.64
CA ASN A 47 -4.85 -13.88 -5.67
C ASN A 47 -3.69 -13.74 -6.69
N ILE A 48 -2.76 -12.83 -6.41
CA ILE A 48 -1.66 -12.45 -7.30
C ILE A 48 -0.28 -12.60 -6.66
N ASP A 49 0.78 -12.61 -7.48
CA ASP A 49 2.16 -12.82 -7.01
C ASP A 49 2.65 -11.73 -6.06
N ASP A 50 2.25 -10.46 -6.24
CA ASP A 50 2.62 -9.38 -5.31
C ASP A 50 2.14 -9.68 -3.87
N VAL A 51 0.92 -10.22 -3.71
CA VAL A 51 0.37 -10.57 -2.38
C VAL A 51 1.13 -11.76 -1.78
N ARG A 52 1.46 -12.76 -2.58
CA ARG A 52 2.26 -13.92 -2.13
C ARG A 52 3.67 -13.50 -1.71
N LEU A 53 4.28 -12.57 -2.46
CA LEU A 53 5.59 -12.02 -2.16
C LEU A 53 5.57 -11.20 -0.86
N LEU A 54 4.58 -10.34 -0.67
CA LEU A 54 4.41 -9.58 0.57
C LEU A 54 4.19 -10.48 1.78
N ASN A 55 3.37 -11.52 1.63
CA ASN A 55 3.20 -12.54 2.64
C ASN A 55 4.54 -13.21 3.02
N TYR A 56 5.34 -13.61 2.01
CA TYR A 56 6.67 -14.15 2.24
C TYR A 56 7.59 -13.16 2.98
N LEU A 57 7.60 -11.89 2.58
CA LEU A 57 8.40 -10.85 3.24
C LEU A 57 7.96 -10.62 4.69
N LEU A 58 6.66 -10.64 4.99
CA LEU A 58 6.13 -10.60 6.35
C LEU A 58 6.64 -11.78 7.19
N CYS A 59 6.63 -13.00 6.65
CA CYS A 59 7.21 -14.17 7.31
C CYS A 59 8.71 -14.01 7.57
N CYS A 60 9.47 -13.46 6.61
CA CYS A 60 10.91 -13.19 6.79
C CYS A 60 11.19 -12.19 7.93
N LEU A 61 10.25 -11.28 8.21
CA LEU A 61 10.32 -10.33 9.32
C LEU A 61 9.95 -10.95 10.68
N GLY A 62 9.51 -12.21 10.68
CA GLY A 62 9.06 -12.93 11.88
C GLY A 62 7.55 -12.88 12.13
N ALA A 63 6.75 -12.34 11.20
CA ALA A 63 5.30 -12.37 11.33
C ALA A 63 4.79 -13.81 11.12
N LYS A 64 3.74 -14.21 11.85
CA LYS A 64 3.01 -15.44 11.57
C LYS A 64 1.84 -15.10 10.66
N THR A 65 1.75 -15.77 9.52
CA THR A 65 0.68 -15.50 8.55
C THR A 65 -0.09 -16.77 8.16
N GLU A 66 -1.37 -16.60 7.88
CA GLU A 66 -2.26 -17.64 7.35
C GLU A 66 -2.94 -17.10 6.09
N LEU A 67 -2.29 -17.27 4.93
CA LEU A 67 -2.80 -16.84 3.63
C LEU A 67 -3.75 -17.90 3.05
N LYS A 68 -4.99 -17.50 2.79
CA LYS A 68 -5.99 -18.21 2.00
C LYS A 68 -6.09 -17.61 0.60
N THR A 69 -7.03 -18.07 -0.22
CA THR A 69 -7.20 -17.60 -1.60
C THR A 69 -7.40 -16.09 -1.71
N ASN A 70 -8.32 -15.53 -0.91
CA ASN A 70 -8.70 -14.11 -0.96
C ASN A 70 -8.65 -13.43 0.42
N SER A 71 -8.00 -14.05 1.41
CA SER A 71 -7.86 -13.47 2.73
C SER A 71 -6.57 -13.90 3.41
N ILE A 72 -6.13 -13.13 4.38
CA ILE A 72 -4.92 -13.41 5.17
C ILE A 72 -5.14 -13.01 6.62
N LYS A 73 -4.64 -13.83 7.54
CA LYS A 73 -4.40 -13.41 8.93
C LYS A 73 -2.93 -13.12 9.12
N VAL A 74 -2.60 -12.01 9.76
CA VAL A 74 -1.23 -11.58 10.03
C VAL A 74 -1.09 -11.27 11.51
N ASP A 75 -0.21 -11.98 12.21
CA ASP A 75 0.20 -11.72 13.59
C ASP A 75 1.61 -11.14 13.61
N THR A 76 1.71 -9.90 14.09
CA THR A 76 2.98 -9.14 14.14
C THR A 76 3.49 -8.93 15.56
N ARG A 77 3.02 -9.71 16.55
CA ARG A 77 3.51 -9.63 17.94
C ARG A 77 4.95 -10.12 18.11
N ASN A 78 5.39 -11.06 17.27
CA ASN A 78 6.69 -11.73 17.37
C ASN A 78 7.69 -11.32 16.27
N LEU A 79 7.57 -10.09 15.74
CA LEU A 79 8.54 -9.57 14.77
C LEU A 79 9.96 -9.54 15.36
N ASN A 80 10.95 -10.01 14.62
CA ASN A 80 12.29 -10.27 15.16
C ASN A 80 13.45 -9.62 14.38
N THR A 81 13.17 -8.98 13.23
CA THR A 81 14.18 -8.28 12.44
C THR A 81 13.59 -7.09 11.70
N HIS A 82 14.34 -5.99 11.63
CA HIS A 82 13.99 -4.77 10.87
C HIS A 82 14.71 -4.71 9.51
N ILE A 83 15.41 -5.79 9.15
CA ILE A 83 16.31 -5.84 8.00
C ILE A 83 15.68 -6.69 6.90
N LEU A 84 15.33 -6.03 5.79
CA LEU A 84 14.86 -6.67 4.56
C LEU A 84 15.96 -6.62 3.50
N LYS A 85 16.92 -7.55 3.62
CA LYS A 85 18.05 -7.74 2.67
C LYS A 85 17.80 -8.83 1.62
N ASN A 86 16.57 -9.31 1.50
CA ASN A 86 16.22 -10.39 0.60
C ASN A 86 16.18 -9.87 -0.85
N ASP A 87 16.72 -10.62 -1.82
CA ASP A 87 16.60 -10.29 -3.24
C ASP A 87 15.14 -10.19 -3.69
N ALA A 88 14.22 -10.86 -2.99
CA ALA A 88 12.77 -10.70 -3.12
C ALA A 88 12.29 -9.24 -3.05
N VAL A 89 12.96 -8.39 -2.25
CA VAL A 89 12.64 -6.96 -2.10
C VAL A 89 12.87 -6.20 -3.42
N LYS A 90 13.88 -6.62 -4.19
CA LYS A 90 14.20 -6.01 -5.50
C LYS A 90 13.19 -6.39 -6.57
N LEU A 91 12.46 -7.50 -6.39
CA LEU A 91 11.45 -7.97 -7.34
C LEU A 91 10.18 -7.12 -7.33
N MET A 92 9.91 -6.39 -6.24
CA MET A 92 8.69 -5.61 -6.11
C MET A 92 8.97 -4.24 -5.50
N ARG A 93 8.72 -3.19 -6.29
CA ARG A 93 8.92 -1.81 -5.87
C ARG A 93 8.08 -1.44 -4.64
N ALA A 94 6.89 -2.01 -4.46
CA ALA A 94 6.02 -1.73 -3.30
C ALA A 94 6.63 -2.13 -1.94
N SER A 95 7.77 -2.82 -1.91
CA SER A 95 8.50 -3.16 -0.69
C SER A 95 8.93 -1.94 0.14
N TYR A 96 9.02 -0.74 -0.44
CA TYR A 96 9.34 0.47 0.34
C TYR A 96 8.24 0.85 1.36
N TYR A 97 7.02 0.32 1.28
CA TYR A 97 5.99 0.57 2.30
C TYR A 97 6.33 -0.07 3.64
N PHE A 98 7.15 -1.14 3.65
CA PHE A 98 7.73 -1.66 4.88
C PHE A 98 8.56 -0.61 5.61
N MET A 99 9.19 0.31 4.89
CA MET A 99 10.01 1.35 5.49
C MET A 99 9.20 2.29 6.39
N GLY A 100 8.06 2.79 5.92
CA GLY A 100 7.20 3.66 6.72
C GLY A 100 6.61 2.93 7.92
N ALA A 101 6.15 1.69 7.72
CA ALA A 101 5.58 0.88 8.80
C ALA A 101 6.61 0.53 9.89
N TRP A 102 7.82 0.11 9.50
CA TRP A 102 8.91 -0.19 10.44
C TRP A 102 9.43 1.05 11.15
N LEU A 103 9.66 2.13 10.40
CA LEU A 103 10.11 3.39 10.98
C LEU A 103 9.10 3.95 11.97
N GLY A 104 7.80 3.88 11.65
CA GLY A 104 6.72 4.32 12.52
C GLY A 104 6.67 3.57 13.85
N ARG A 105 6.72 2.23 13.82
CA ARG A 105 6.59 1.41 15.05
C ARG A 105 7.89 1.26 15.83
N PHE A 106 9.01 1.05 15.15
CA PHE A 106 10.27 0.66 15.79
C PHE A 106 11.36 1.74 15.74
N GLY A 107 11.08 2.89 15.10
CA GLY A 107 12.05 3.98 14.97
C GLY A 107 13.23 3.65 14.06
N LYS A 108 13.21 2.51 13.35
CA LYS A 108 14.28 2.12 12.42
C LYS A 108 13.75 1.22 11.31
N ALA A 109 14.32 1.35 10.12
CA ALA A 109 14.04 0.49 8.98
C ALA A 109 15.25 0.37 8.06
N GLU A 110 15.52 -0.83 7.56
CA GLU A 110 16.53 -1.08 6.53
C GLU A 110 15.92 -1.87 5.37
N VAL A 111 15.77 -1.22 4.20
CA VAL A 111 15.13 -1.80 3.02
C VAL A 111 16.02 -1.65 1.79
N SER A 112 16.25 -2.74 1.08
CA SER A 112 16.99 -2.71 -0.19
C SER A 112 16.27 -1.87 -1.23
N LEU A 113 16.98 -0.99 -1.92
CA LEU A 113 16.38 -0.14 -2.94
C LEU A 113 15.85 -1.01 -4.08
N PRO A 114 14.62 -0.75 -4.57
CA PRO A 114 14.15 -1.41 -5.78
C PRO A 114 15.06 -1.02 -6.94
N GLY A 115 15.33 -1.98 -7.83
CA GLY A 115 16.14 -1.74 -9.02
C GLY A 115 15.48 -0.77 -10.02
N GLY A 116 16.11 -0.60 -11.18
CA GLY A 116 15.55 0.21 -12.27
C GLY A 116 14.18 -0.30 -12.72
N CYS A 117 13.24 0.61 -12.98
CA CYS A 117 11.91 0.28 -13.49
C CYS A 117 11.85 0.51 -15.00
N ALA A 118 11.43 -0.51 -15.76
CA ALA A 118 11.33 -0.44 -17.22
C ALA A 118 10.28 0.58 -17.74
N ILE A 119 9.34 1.01 -16.88
CA ILE A 119 8.26 1.95 -17.24
C ILE A 119 8.77 3.40 -17.26
N GLY A 120 9.83 3.72 -16.51
CA GLY A 120 10.39 5.06 -16.42
C GLY A 120 11.04 5.37 -15.07
N LEU A 121 11.59 6.59 -14.97
CA LEU A 121 12.20 7.10 -13.73
C LEU A 121 11.11 7.29 -12.68
N ARG A 122 11.27 6.60 -11.54
CA ARG A 122 10.42 6.75 -10.36
C ARG A 122 11.34 6.99 -9.17
N PRO A 123 11.69 8.25 -8.87
CA PRO A 123 12.53 8.55 -7.72
C PRO A 123 11.77 8.28 -6.40
N ILE A 124 12.51 8.19 -5.31
CA ILE A 124 11.98 8.01 -3.94
C ILE A 124 12.27 9.22 -3.05
N ASP A 125 12.72 10.32 -3.66
CA ASP A 125 13.06 11.60 -3.04
C ASP A 125 11.94 12.11 -2.13
N GLN A 126 10.69 12.05 -2.58
CA GLN A 126 9.53 12.49 -1.78
C GLN A 126 9.31 11.63 -0.52
N HIS A 127 9.68 10.34 -0.56
CA HIS A 127 9.60 9.47 0.63
C HIS A 127 10.67 9.87 1.64
N ILE A 128 11.91 10.07 1.16
CA ILE A 128 13.05 10.50 1.97
C ILE A 128 12.74 11.85 2.61
N LYS A 129 12.28 12.82 1.81
CA LYS A 129 11.89 14.16 2.25
C LYS A 129 10.89 14.09 3.41
N GLY A 130 9.82 13.31 3.27
CA GLY A 130 8.81 13.19 4.30
C GLY A 130 9.29 12.51 5.58
N MET A 131 10.10 11.45 5.47
CA MET A 131 10.70 10.79 6.65
C MET A 131 11.68 11.70 7.38
N THR A 132 12.53 12.42 6.65
CA THR A 132 13.45 13.41 7.22
C THR A 132 12.71 14.55 7.90
N ALA A 133 11.61 15.02 7.31
CA ALA A 133 10.77 16.04 7.93
C ALA A 133 10.17 15.58 9.27
N LEU A 134 9.83 14.29 9.40
CA LEU A 134 9.38 13.69 10.67
C LEU A 134 10.52 13.48 11.69
N GLY A 135 11.75 13.89 11.38
CA GLY A 135 12.91 13.79 12.27
C GLY A 135 13.76 12.53 12.10
N ALA A 136 13.50 11.71 11.06
CA ALA A 136 14.35 10.56 10.78
C ALA A 136 15.64 10.96 10.06
N THR A 137 16.76 10.31 10.39
CA THR A 137 17.96 10.32 9.55
C THR A 137 17.83 9.24 8.50
N VAL A 138 17.88 9.62 7.22
CA VAL A 138 17.78 8.69 6.10
C VAL A 138 19.08 8.68 5.30
N LYS A 139 19.68 7.51 5.12
CA LYS A 139 20.92 7.31 4.38
C LYS A 139 20.76 6.23 3.32
N THR A 140 21.42 6.43 2.19
CA THR A 140 21.54 5.42 1.15
C THR A 140 22.95 4.84 1.18
N GLU A 141 23.08 3.58 1.57
CA GLU A 141 24.37 2.89 1.69
C GLU A 141 24.30 1.55 0.96
N TYR A 142 25.25 1.29 0.05
CA TYR A 142 25.37 0.01 -0.67
C TYR A 142 24.08 -0.48 -1.36
N GLY A 143 23.28 0.46 -1.90
CA GLY A 143 21.99 0.13 -2.54
C GLY A 143 20.85 -0.19 -1.56
N CYS A 144 21.02 0.14 -0.28
CA CYS A 144 20.03 -0.01 0.77
C CYS A 144 19.65 1.35 1.33
N LEU A 145 18.36 1.58 1.59
CA LEU A 145 17.89 2.74 2.34
C LEU A 145 17.79 2.39 3.82
N LYS A 146 18.49 3.15 4.65
CA LYS A 146 18.45 3.05 6.11
C LYS A 146 17.79 4.30 6.67
N ALA A 147 16.74 4.14 7.44
CA ALA A 147 16.04 5.22 8.13
C ALA A 147 16.05 4.96 9.63
N GLU A 148 16.44 5.96 10.43
CA GLU A 148 16.54 5.87 11.88
C GLU A 148 16.00 7.13 12.55
N ALA A 149 15.19 6.94 13.59
CA ALA A 149 14.61 7.98 14.44
C ALA A 149 14.78 7.56 15.91
N PRO A 150 16.01 7.65 16.47
CA PRO A 150 16.32 7.11 17.81
C PRO A 150 15.51 7.77 18.93
N ASN A 151 15.05 9.01 18.72
CA ASN A 151 14.21 9.75 19.66
C ASN A 151 12.71 9.68 19.31
N GLY A 152 12.33 8.76 18.42
CA GLY A 152 11.00 8.71 17.82
C GLY A 152 10.79 9.76 16.74
N LEU A 153 9.68 9.63 16.01
CA LEU A 153 9.27 10.59 14.98
C LEU A 153 8.46 11.73 15.62
N VAL A 154 8.57 12.93 15.05
CA VAL A 154 7.81 14.12 15.47
C VAL A 154 6.98 14.63 14.31
N GLY A 155 5.69 14.85 14.55
CA GLY A 155 4.79 15.36 13.54
C GLY A 155 5.13 16.80 13.12
N THR A 156 5.02 17.06 11.82
CA THR A 156 5.27 18.38 11.22
C THR A 156 4.44 18.56 9.95
N ASP A 157 4.48 19.75 9.36
CA ASP A 157 3.92 19.99 8.03
C ASP A 157 4.91 19.57 6.93
N ILE A 158 4.43 18.78 5.99
CA ILE A 158 5.22 18.17 4.90
C ILE A 158 4.56 18.55 3.58
N TYR A 159 5.31 19.25 2.74
CA TYR A 159 4.86 19.71 1.43
C TYR A 159 5.48 18.82 0.35
N LEU A 160 4.65 18.07 -0.38
CA LEU A 160 5.13 17.25 -1.49
C LEU A 160 5.31 18.10 -2.75
N ASP A 161 6.49 18.01 -3.37
CA ASP A 161 6.81 18.80 -4.58
C ASP A 161 6.02 18.30 -5.80
N VAL A 162 5.74 17.00 -5.81
CA VAL A 162 4.93 16.32 -6.83
C VAL A 162 3.95 15.38 -6.13
N VAL A 163 2.76 15.22 -6.71
CA VAL A 163 1.78 14.25 -6.20
C VAL A 163 2.38 12.84 -6.33
N SER A 164 2.51 12.16 -5.20
CA SER A 164 3.06 10.81 -5.14
C SER A 164 2.22 9.95 -4.20
N VAL A 165 1.54 8.95 -4.78
CA VAL A 165 0.81 7.91 -4.05
C VAL A 165 1.71 7.26 -3.01
N GLY A 166 2.88 6.80 -3.48
CA GLY A 166 3.82 6.07 -2.63
C GLY A 166 4.30 6.92 -1.46
N ALA A 167 4.68 8.18 -1.71
CA ALA A 167 5.17 9.05 -0.65
C ALA A 167 4.06 9.39 0.34
N THR A 168 2.86 9.72 -0.14
CA THR A 168 1.69 10.01 0.71
C THR A 168 1.41 8.86 1.66
N ILE A 169 1.34 7.63 1.15
CA ILE A 169 1.10 6.44 1.96
C ILE A 169 2.27 6.21 2.93
N ASN A 170 3.53 6.24 2.47
CA ASN A 170 4.67 5.90 3.34
C ASN A 170 4.84 6.88 4.50
N ILE A 171 4.62 8.18 4.23
CA ILE A 171 4.63 9.23 5.25
C ILE A 171 3.47 9.04 6.22
N MET A 172 2.28 8.71 5.70
CA MET A 172 1.11 8.41 6.53
C MET A 172 1.37 7.20 7.45
N LEU A 173 1.98 6.12 6.96
CA LEU A 173 2.36 4.94 7.76
C LEU A 173 3.36 5.31 8.87
N ALA A 174 4.34 6.17 8.59
CA ALA A 174 5.30 6.61 9.60
C ALA A 174 4.67 7.58 10.63
N ALA A 175 3.75 8.45 10.18
CA ALA A 175 3.18 9.52 10.99
C ALA A 175 2.14 9.07 12.03
N VAL A 176 1.49 7.91 11.85
CA VAL A 176 0.41 7.48 12.76
C VAL A 176 0.86 7.20 14.20
N LEU A 177 2.16 6.93 14.41
CA LEU A 177 2.77 6.77 15.74
C LEU A 177 3.72 7.91 16.10
N ALA A 178 3.85 8.94 15.25
CA ALA A 178 4.74 10.07 15.49
C ALA A 178 4.18 11.02 16.57
N LYS A 179 5.03 11.61 17.40
CA LYS A 179 4.58 12.53 18.45
C LYS A 179 4.04 13.83 17.84
N GLY A 180 2.76 14.13 18.09
CA GLY A 180 2.14 15.39 17.67
C GLY A 180 1.29 15.24 16.42
N ARG A 181 1.24 16.30 15.61
CA ARG A 181 0.38 16.39 14.42
C ARG A 181 1.23 16.52 13.17
N THR A 182 0.92 15.70 12.18
CA THR A 182 1.51 15.76 10.84
C THR A 182 0.46 16.25 9.85
N THR A 183 0.84 17.17 8.97
CA THR A 183 0.02 17.57 7.83
C THR A 183 0.78 17.28 6.54
N ILE A 184 0.22 16.45 5.66
CA ILE A 184 0.75 16.21 4.32
C ILE A 184 -0.03 17.11 3.37
N VAL A 185 0.66 18.04 2.72
CA VAL A 185 0.11 18.97 1.72
C VAL A 185 0.51 18.49 0.33
N ASN A 186 -0.41 18.63 -0.64
CA ASN A 186 -0.30 18.09 -2.00
C ASN A 186 -0.31 16.56 -2.00
N ALA A 187 -1.17 15.99 -1.15
CA ALA A 187 -1.33 14.55 -0.98
C ALA A 187 -2.03 13.89 -2.18
N ALA A 188 -1.70 12.63 -2.42
CA ALA A 188 -2.39 11.77 -3.37
C ALA A 188 -3.85 11.50 -2.94
N LYS A 189 -4.77 11.47 -3.91
CA LYS A 189 -6.23 11.42 -3.69
C LYS A 189 -6.87 10.10 -4.11
N GLU A 190 -6.06 9.18 -4.61
CA GLU A 190 -6.51 7.95 -5.21
C GLU A 190 -7.24 7.07 -4.18
N PRO A 191 -8.26 6.29 -4.60
CA PRO A 191 -9.07 5.50 -3.67
C PRO A 191 -8.28 4.56 -2.77
N HIS A 192 -7.15 4.01 -3.24
CA HIS A 192 -6.29 3.15 -2.43
C HIS A 192 -5.51 3.92 -1.34
N VAL A 193 -5.28 5.23 -1.49
CA VAL A 193 -4.74 6.07 -0.40
C VAL A 193 -5.80 6.24 0.70
N VAL A 194 -7.06 6.46 0.30
CA VAL A 194 -8.21 6.52 1.22
C VAL A 194 -8.39 5.18 1.94
N ASP A 195 -8.26 4.07 1.23
CA ASP A 195 -8.39 2.72 1.80
C ASP A 195 -7.34 2.44 2.88
N VAL A 196 -6.08 2.82 2.63
CA VAL A 196 -5.02 2.72 3.66
C VAL A 196 -5.35 3.59 4.88
N ALA A 197 -5.84 4.82 4.67
CA ALA A 197 -6.22 5.69 5.78
C ALA A 197 -7.38 5.10 6.62
N ASN A 198 -8.36 4.49 5.96
CA ASN A 198 -9.47 3.81 6.61
C ASN A 198 -9.01 2.59 7.40
N PHE A 199 -8.12 1.77 6.83
CA PHE A 199 -7.49 0.66 7.54
C PHE A 199 -6.73 1.13 8.79
N LEU A 200 -5.89 2.16 8.66
CA LEU A 200 -5.17 2.76 9.79
C LEU A 200 -6.13 3.24 10.89
N ASN A 201 -7.22 3.92 10.51
CA ASN A 201 -8.25 4.37 11.45
C ASN A 201 -8.98 3.19 12.11
N CYS A 202 -9.20 2.08 11.40
CA CYS A 202 -9.77 0.85 11.96
C CYS A 202 -8.87 0.24 13.05
N MET A 203 -7.54 0.41 12.94
CA MET A 203 -6.56 0.05 13.98
C MET A 203 -6.44 1.09 15.11
N GLY A 204 -7.20 2.19 15.08
CA GLY A 204 -7.19 3.24 16.10
C GLY A 204 -6.37 4.49 15.76
N ALA A 205 -5.87 4.63 14.53
CA ALA A 205 -5.19 5.85 14.10
C ALA A 205 -6.16 7.04 14.00
N LYS A 206 -5.60 8.25 13.89
CA LYS A 206 -6.37 9.48 13.69
C LYS A 206 -5.94 10.18 12.40
N VAL A 207 -6.35 9.59 11.28
CA VAL A 207 -6.10 10.11 9.92
C VAL A 207 -7.36 10.76 9.37
N LYS A 208 -7.26 12.02 8.94
CA LYS A 208 -8.36 12.80 8.34
C LYS A 208 -7.93 13.46 7.05
N GLY A 209 -8.86 13.63 6.11
CA GLY A 209 -8.62 14.33 4.84
C GLY A 209 -8.01 13.48 3.72
N ALA A 210 -7.90 12.15 3.91
CA ALA A 210 -7.56 11.25 2.80
C ALA A 210 -8.58 11.37 1.66
N GLY A 211 -8.10 11.45 0.42
CA GLY A 211 -8.93 11.77 -0.75
C GLY A 211 -9.00 13.28 -1.06
N THR A 212 -8.38 14.14 -0.25
CA THR A 212 -8.23 15.58 -0.50
C THR A 212 -6.75 15.96 -0.67
N ASP A 213 -6.47 17.22 -1.02
CA ASP A 213 -5.08 17.73 -1.14
C ASP A 213 -4.32 17.76 0.20
N ILE A 214 -5.02 17.65 1.33
CA ILE A 214 -4.46 17.81 2.67
C ILE A 214 -4.86 16.63 3.56
N VAL A 215 -3.88 15.80 3.92
CA VAL A 215 -4.05 14.72 4.90
C VAL A 215 -3.47 15.15 6.24
N ARG A 216 -4.26 15.03 7.30
CA ARG A 216 -3.87 15.37 8.68
C ARG A 216 -3.86 14.11 9.51
N ILE A 217 -2.72 13.84 10.14
CA ILE A 217 -2.53 12.70 11.05
C ILE A 217 -2.23 13.26 12.44
N THR A 218 -2.98 12.81 13.44
CA THR A 218 -2.59 13.01 14.85
C THR A 218 -2.03 11.69 15.33
N GLY A 219 -0.75 11.67 15.71
CA GLY A 219 -0.14 10.42 16.16
C GLY A 219 -0.77 9.90 17.44
N VAL A 220 -0.78 8.58 17.57
CA VAL A 220 -1.29 7.84 18.72
C VAL A 220 -0.17 7.01 19.34
N GLU A 221 -0.34 6.60 20.59
CA GLU A 221 0.69 5.83 21.30
C GLU A 221 0.80 4.39 20.79
N LYS A 222 -0.33 3.80 20.38
CA LYS A 222 -0.41 2.41 19.93
C LYS A 222 -1.57 2.20 18.97
N LEU A 223 -1.45 1.17 18.16
CA LEU A 223 -2.48 0.68 17.25
C LEU A 223 -2.81 -0.78 17.60
N HIS A 224 -4.06 -1.16 17.38
CA HIS A 224 -4.57 -2.50 17.69
C HIS A 224 -4.87 -3.30 16.43
N GLY A 225 -4.97 -4.61 16.59
CA GLY A 225 -5.46 -5.50 15.55
C GLY A 225 -6.88 -5.16 15.10
N CYS A 226 -7.23 -5.50 13.86
CA CYS A 226 -8.58 -5.32 13.33
C CYS A 226 -8.89 -6.31 12.18
N SER A 227 -10.17 -6.45 11.85
CA SER A 227 -10.61 -7.09 10.61
C SER A 227 -10.95 -6.03 9.58
N TYR A 228 -10.47 -6.17 8.34
CA TYR A 228 -10.64 -5.17 7.29
C TYR A 228 -10.84 -5.82 5.92
N THR A 229 -11.71 -5.25 5.09
CA THR A 229 -11.96 -5.73 3.72
C THR A 229 -11.41 -4.72 2.72
N ILE A 230 -10.51 -5.18 1.84
CA ILE A 230 -9.89 -4.32 0.81
C ILE A 230 -10.95 -3.87 -0.19
N ILE A 231 -10.92 -2.60 -0.61
CA ILE A 231 -11.84 -2.08 -1.63
C ILE A 231 -11.68 -2.82 -2.97
N PRO A 232 -12.70 -2.83 -3.85
CA PRO A 232 -12.57 -3.44 -5.17
C PRO A 232 -11.57 -2.74 -6.09
N ASP A 233 -10.98 -3.50 -7.03
CA ASP A 233 -9.97 -2.99 -7.95
C ASP A 233 -10.59 -2.16 -9.09
N GLN A 234 -10.38 -0.85 -9.05
CA GLN A 234 -10.83 0.08 -10.09
C GLN A 234 -10.16 -0.17 -11.45
N ILE A 235 -8.92 -0.68 -11.49
CA ILE A 235 -8.18 -0.93 -12.72
C ILE A 235 -8.69 -2.22 -13.39
N GLU A 236 -8.92 -3.26 -12.61
CA GLU A 236 -9.57 -4.48 -13.09
C GLU A 236 -10.99 -4.18 -13.61
N THR A 237 -11.77 -3.42 -12.84
CA THR A 237 -13.10 -2.95 -13.25
C THR A 237 -13.05 -2.24 -14.60
N GLY A 238 -12.17 -1.22 -14.73
CA GLY A 238 -12.06 -0.44 -15.95
C GLY A 238 -11.59 -1.28 -17.15
N THR A 239 -10.71 -2.25 -16.92
CA THR A 239 -10.25 -3.18 -17.98
C THR A 239 -11.41 -4.02 -18.51
N LEU A 240 -12.26 -4.54 -17.63
CA LEU A 240 -13.44 -5.31 -18.01
C LEU A 240 -14.50 -4.46 -18.71
N MET A 241 -14.72 -3.22 -18.25
CA MET A 241 -15.61 -2.26 -18.92
C MET A 241 -15.16 -1.99 -20.36
N ILE A 242 -13.87 -1.71 -20.55
CA ILE A 242 -13.29 -1.46 -21.88
C ILE A 242 -13.38 -2.72 -22.75
N ALA A 243 -13.13 -3.91 -22.20
CA ALA A 243 -13.26 -5.16 -22.95
C ALA A 243 -14.71 -5.43 -23.42
N ALA A 244 -15.69 -5.18 -22.56
CA ALA A 244 -17.11 -5.29 -22.91
C ALA A 244 -17.49 -4.31 -24.03
N ALA A 245 -17.08 -3.04 -23.89
CA ALA A 245 -17.30 -2.01 -24.89
C ALA A 245 -16.62 -2.33 -26.24
N ALA A 246 -15.35 -2.71 -26.21
CA ALA A 246 -14.57 -3.03 -27.41
C ALA A 246 -15.14 -4.22 -28.21
N THR A 247 -15.75 -5.18 -27.51
CA THR A 247 -16.39 -6.34 -28.14
C THR A 247 -17.87 -6.13 -28.47
N ARG A 248 -18.42 -4.94 -28.17
CA ARG A 248 -19.86 -4.63 -28.29
C ARG A 248 -20.72 -5.68 -27.57
N GLY A 249 -20.24 -6.08 -26.40
CA GLY A 249 -20.82 -7.09 -25.53
C GLY A 249 -21.83 -6.53 -24.54
N ASP A 250 -22.28 -7.39 -23.63
CA ASP A 250 -23.17 -7.07 -22.51
C ASP A 250 -22.68 -7.81 -21.25
N VAL A 251 -21.94 -7.09 -20.40
CA VAL A 251 -21.25 -7.66 -19.24
C VAL A 251 -21.71 -6.95 -17.98
N THR A 252 -22.18 -7.72 -17.00
CA THR A 252 -22.43 -7.23 -15.63
C THR A 252 -21.18 -7.39 -14.79
N ILE A 253 -20.64 -6.28 -14.29
CA ILE A 253 -19.46 -6.28 -13.41
C ILE A 253 -19.94 -6.08 -11.96
N GLN A 254 -19.67 -7.06 -11.10
CA GLN A 254 -20.03 -7.06 -9.68
C GLN A 254 -18.85 -6.62 -8.81
N ASN A 255 -19.15 -6.24 -7.57
CA ASN A 255 -18.18 -5.75 -6.59
C ASN A 255 -17.45 -4.50 -7.11
N VAL A 256 -18.19 -3.43 -7.40
CA VAL A 256 -17.65 -2.19 -7.94
C VAL A 256 -18.11 -1.03 -7.07
N ILE A 257 -17.25 -0.03 -6.91
CA ILE A 257 -17.62 1.26 -6.32
C ILE A 257 -17.75 2.26 -7.48
N PRO A 258 -18.96 2.63 -7.92
CA PRO A 258 -19.16 3.45 -9.11
C PRO A 258 -18.46 4.82 -9.05
N THR A 259 -18.37 5.42 -7.87
CA THR A 259 -17.69 6.71 -7.67
C THR A 259 -16.19 6.66 -7.97
N HIS A 260 -15.54 5.49 -7.85
CA HIS A 260 -14.15 5.32 -8.24
C HIS A 260 -13.96 5.25 -9.77
N MET A 261 -15.07 5.06 -10.51
CA MET A 261 -15.08 4.86 -11.96
C MET A 261 -15.64 6.06 -12.73
N GLU A 262 -15.96 7.18 -12.08
CA GLU A 262 -16.62 8.33 -12.70
C GLU A 262 -15.92 8.84 -13.95
N ALA A 263 -14.59 9.01 -13.89
CA ALA A 263 -13.82 9.52 -15.02
C ALA A 263 -13.84 8.60 -16.24
N LEU A 264 -13.93 7.27 -16.03
CA LEU A 264 -14.02 6.29 -17.12
C LEU A 264 -15.47 6.16 -17.62
N THR A 265 -16.45 6.18 -16.71
CA THR A 265 -17.87 6.03 -17.04
C THR A 265 -18.41 7.24 -17.80
N ALA A 266 -17.79 8.42 -17.63
CA ALA A 266 -18.11 9.63 -18.38
C ALA A 266 -17.61 9.63 -19.84
N LYS A 267 -16.95 8.57 -20.31
CA LYS A 267 -16.43 8.43 -21.68
C LYS A 267 -17.29 7.47 -22.49
#